data_AF-A0A7S3IE60-F1
#
_entry.id   AF-A0A7S3IE60-F1
#
_cell.length_a   1.000
_cell.length_b   1.000
_cell.length_c   1.000
_cell.angle_alpha   90.00
_cell.angle_beta   90.00
_cell.angle_gamma   90.00
#
_symmetry.space_group_name_H-M   'P 1'
#
loop_
_entity.id
_entity.type
_entity.pdbx_description
1 polymer ?
#
loop_
_entity_poly.entity_id
_entity_poly.type
_entity_poly.pdbx_seq_one_letter_code
_entity_poly.pdbx_strand_id
1 'polypeptide(L)'
;MNIIGKNILDVCVCTLTFYFCGFAFSSATGGGMIGEGEIFETSMTNDQYLQWFYKFSLCSTSATIVSGSLAERTFVETYLVFSILMTGIIYPIASSWVIGEGWLHQIGFHDAAGCGYVHMIGGVCGLVGTMILGPRHGVFDVNKIQ
;
A
#
# COMPACT_ATOMS: atom_id res chain seq x y z
N MET A 1 15.90 9.34 15.01
CA MET A 1 14.50 9.74 14.74
C MET A 1 13.57 8.75 15.40
N ASN A 2 12.54 9.22 16.11
CA ASN A 2 11.60 8.34 16.82
C ASN A 2 10.74 7.56 15.80
N ILE A 3 10.62 6.24 15.96
CA ILE A 3 9.81 5.35 15.11
C ILE A 3 8.34 5.76 15.07
N ILE A 4 7.84 6.34 16.17
CA ILE A 4 6.48 6.84 16.29
C ILE A 4 6.25 8.01 15.31
N GLY A 5 7.20 8.94 15.23
CA GLY A 5 7.08 10.10 14.33
C GLY A 5 7.05 9.72 12.85
N LYS A 6 7.78 8.66 12.46
CA LYS A 6 7.76 8.13 11.10
C LYS A 6 6.37 7.58 10.73
N ASN A 7 5.80 6.76 11.61
CA ASN A 7 4.49 6.14 11.36
C ASN A 7 3.35 7.16 11.32
N ILE A 8 3.39 8.20 12.17
CA ILE A 8 2.37 9.27 12.11
C ILE A 8 2.45 10.03 10.78
N LEU A 9 3.65 10.41 10.36
CA LEU A 9 3.84 11.13 9.10
C LEU A 9 3.42 10.25 7.90
N ASP A 10 3.74 8.97 7.94
CA ASP A 10 3.35 8.00 6.93
C ASP A 10 1.83 7.92 6.75
N VAL A 11 1.08 7.79 7.84
CA VAL A 11 -0.39 7.75 7.80
C VAL A 11 -0.95 9.04 7.19
N CYS A 12 -0.42 10.21 7.54
CA CYS A 12 -0.87 11.48 6.96
C CYS A 12 -0.66 11.52 5.45
N VAL A 13 0.54 11.15 4.98
CA VAL A 13 0.88 11.13 3.54
C VAL A 13 0.02 10.10 2.80
N CYS A 14 -0.07 8.88 3.33
CA CYS A 14 -0.90 7.81 2.78
C CYS A 14 -2.38 8.22 2.66
N THR A 15 -2.93 8.87 3.69
CA THR A 15 -4.33 9.33 3.70
C THR A 15 -4.57 10.34 2.58
N LEU A 16 -3.68 11.34 2.46
CA LEU A 16 -3.79 12.35 1.42
C LEU A 16 -3.63 11.73 0.04
N THR A 17 -2.58 10.96 -0.21
CA THR A 17 -2.34 10.34 -1.52
C THR A 17 -3.49 9.41 -1.94
N PHE A 18 -4.00 8.59 -1.01
CA PHE A 18 -5.12 7.71 -1.31
C PHE A 18 -6.42 8.48 -1.60
N TYR A 19 -6.68 9.58 -0.87
CA TYR A 19 -7.80 10.46 -1.17
C TYR A 19 -7.67 11.17 -2.52
N PHE A 20 -6.49 11.72 -2.83
CA PHE A 20 -6.27 12.47 -4.06
C PHE A 20 -6.41 11.61 -5.32
N CYS A 21 -5.83 10.40 -5.35
CA CYS A 21 -5.88 9.56 -6.56
C CYS A 21 -6.03 8.06 -6.28
N GLY A 22 -5.60 7.55 -5.12
CA GLY A 22 -5.64 6.11 -4.86
C GLY A 22 -7.06 5.52 -4.89
N PHE A 23 -8.05 6.23 -4.38
CA PHE A 23 -9.43 5.75 -4.42
C PHE A 23 -9.98 5.67 -5.84
N ALA A 24 -9.64 6.64 -6.69
CA ALA A 24 -10.01 6.68 -8.10
C ALA A 24 -9.53 5.42 -8.84
N PHE A 25 -8.24 5.09 -8.69
CA PHE A 25 -7.65 3.91 -9.34
C PHE A 25 -8.08 2.57 -8.73
N SER A 26 -8.69 2.58 -7.54
CA SER A 26 -9.18 1.37 -6.86
C SER A 26 -10.63 0.98 -7.24
N SER A 27 -11.36 1.85 -7.92
CA SER A 27 -12.81 1.77 -8.09
C SER A 27 -13.21 1.92 -9.56
N ALA A 28 -14.42 1.45 -9.90
CA ALA A 28 -14.99 1.59 -11.25
C ALA A 28 -14.09 1.02 -12.37
N THR A 29 -13.57 -0.20 -12.18
CA THR A 29 -12.65 -0.82 -13.16
C THR A 29 -13.38 -1.42 -14.37
N GLY A 30 -14.65 -1.82 -14.21
CA GLY A 30 -15.48 -2.32 -15.31
C GLY A 30 -14.87 -3.51 -16.07
N GLY A 31 -14.16 -4.41 -15.38
CA GLY A 31 -13.45 -5.54 -15.97
C GLY A 31 -12.06 -5.23 -16.52
N GLY A 32 -11.61 -3.98 -16.48
CA GLY A 32 -10.28 -3.55 -16.89
C GLY A 32 -9.16 -3.83 -15.87
N MET A 33 -8.03 -3.16 -16.07
CA MET A 33 -6.81 -3.30 -15.25
C MET A 33 -6.60 -2.13 -14.28
N ILE A 34 -7.21 -0.98 -14.49
CA ILE A 34 -7.03 0.23 -13.68
C ILE A 34 -8.41 0.83 -13.45
N GLY A 35 -8.71 1.24 -12.23
CA GLY A 35 -9.96 1.92 -11.91
C GLY A 35 -10.06 3.29 -12.58
N GLU A 36 -11.26 3.62 -13.06
CA GLU A 36 -11.56 4.88 -13.76
C GLU A 36 -12.38 5.84 -12.87
N GLY A 37 -12.24 5.74 -11.55
CA GLY A 37 -12.90 6.66 -10.63
C GLY A 37 -12.43 8.11 -10.77
N GLU A 38 -13.16 9.01 -10.14
CA GLU A 38 -12.87 10.45 -10.17
C GLU A 38 -11.67 10.79 -9.27
N ILE A 39 -10.64 11.41 -9.87
CA ILE A 39 -9.47 11.91 -9.15
C ILE A 39 -9.88 13.17 -8.38
N PHE A 40 -9.51 13.23 -7.10
CA PHE A 40 -9.81 14.35 -6.20
C PHE A 40 -11.31 14.68 -6.11
N GLU A 41 -12.13 13.65 -5.87
CA GLU A 41 -13.57 13.82 -5.72
C GLU A 41 -13.94 14.46 -4.37
N THR A 42 -14.52 15.65 -4.44
CA THR A 42 -14.85 16.48 -3.25
C THR A 42 -16.30 16.32 -2.80
N SER A 43 -17.16 15.73 -3.64
CA SER A 43 -18.59 15.54 -3.42
C SER A 43 -18.99 14.06 -3.37
N MET A 44 -18.20 13.25 -2.67
CA MET A 44 -18.55 11.85 -2.40
C MET A 44 -19.86 11.71 -1.61
N THR A 45 -20.66 10.73 -1.98
CA THR A 45 -21.80 10.24 -1.18
C THR A 45 -21.32 9.51 0.09
N ASN A 46 -22.22 9.32 1.06
CA ASN A 46 -21.88 8.58 2.28
C ASN A 46 -21.36 7.16 2.00
N ASP A 47 -21.94 6.47 1.01
CA ASP A 47 -21.50 5.13 0.62
C ASP A 47 -20.09 5.15 0.02
N GLN A 48 -19.77 6.17 -0.77
CA GLN A 48 -18.41 6.37 -1.31
C GLN A 48 -17.41 6.68 -0.21
N TYR A 49 -17.77 7.48 0.81
CA TYR A 49 -16.90 7.71 1.97
C TYR A 49 -16.64 6.42 2.77
N LEU A 50 -17.66 5.57 2.95
CA LEU A 50 -17.50 4.27 3.61
C LEU A 50 -16.58 3.34 2.81
N GLN A 51 -16.77 3.26 1.49
CA GLN A 51 -15.90 2.49 0.59
C GLN A 51 -14.47 3.03 0.57
N TRP A 52 -14.31 4.34 0.52
CA TRP A 52 -13.01 5.00 0.62
C TRP A 52 -12.30 4.60 1.91
N PHE A 53 -12.98 4.72 3.06
CA PHE A 53 -12.39 4.41 4.36
C PHE A 53 -12.02 2.92 4.47
N TYR A 54 -12.91 2.03 4.00
CA TYR A 54 -12.64 0.60 3.93
C TYR A 54 -11.39 0.29 3.11
N LYS A 55 -11.32 0.76 1.87
CA LYS A 55 -10.16 0.51 0.99
C LYS A 55 -8.89 1.18 1.50
N PHE A 56 -8.99 2.38 2.06
CA PHE A 56 -7.86 3.09 2.67
C PHE A 56 -7.27 2.32 3.85
N SER A 57 -8.11 1.76 4.74
CA SER A 57 -7.64 1.00 5.90
C SER A 57 -6.79 -0.22 5.49
N LEU A 58 -7.21 -0.91 4.43
CA LEU A 58 -6.50 -2.03 3.83
C LEU A 58 -5.22 -1.58 3.11
N CYS A 59 -5.28 -0.45 2.38
CA CYS A 59 -4.11 0.18 1.75
C CYS A 59 -3.02 0.50 2.78
N SER A 60 -3.41 1.13 3.89
CA SER A 60 -2.53 1.49 5.00
C SER A 60 -1.93 0.25 5.66
N THR A 61 -2.71 -0.82 5.81
CA THR A 61 -2.21 -2.12 6.27
C THR A 61 -1.14 -2.67 5.33
N SER A 62 -1.34 -2.61 4.02
CA SER A 62 -0.34 -3.08 3.05
C SER A 62 0.96 -2.26 3.09
N ALA A 63 0.87 -0.93 3.21
CA ALA A 63 2.04 -0.05 3.35
C ALA A 63 2.84 -0.34 4.64
N THR A 64 2.14 -0.58 5.76
CA THR A 64 2.79 -0.85 7.05
C THR A 64 3.50 -2.21 7.11
N ILE A 65 3.06 -3.22 6.34
CA ILE A 65 3.83 -4.46 6.14
C ILE A 65 5.23 -4.15 5.61
N VAL A 66 5.32 -3.25 4.61
CA VAL A 66 6.60 -2.83 4.03
C VAL A 66 7.43 -2.05 5.04
N SER A 67 6.82 -1.11 5.77
CA SER A 67 7.48 -0.37 6.86
C SER A 67 8.22 -1.29 7.83
N GLY A 68 7.57 -2.37 8.27
CA GLY A 68 8.15 -3.34 9.19
C GLY A 68 9.38 -4.05 8.62
N SER A 69 9.34 -4.44 7.35
CA SER A 69 10.47 -5.10 6.68
C SER A 69 11.70 -4.19 6.52
N LEU A 70 11.46 -2.89 6.38
CA LEU A 70 12.46 -1.85 6.13
C LEU A 70 12.90 -1.10 7.41
N ALA A 71 12.42 -1.53 8.58
CA ALA A 71 12.68 -0.87 9.85
C ALA A 71 14.19 -0.70 10.14
N GLU A 72 14.52 0.35 10.91
CA GLU A 72 15.86 0.67 11.46
C GLU A 72 16.95 1.06 10.47
N ARG A 73 16.86 0.68 9.19
CA ARG A 73 17.91 0.93 8.17
C ARG A 73 17.46 1.74 6.96
N THR A 74 16.26 2.32 7.01
CA THR A 74 15.71 3.15 5.92
C THR A 74 15.56 4.61 6.33
N PHE A 75 15.96 5.52 5.45
CA PHE A 75 15.72 6.95 5.58
C PHE A 75 14.23 7.26 5.46
N VAL A 76 13.76 8.25 6.22
CA VAL A 76 12.32 8.61 6.24
C VAL A 76 11.85 9.11 4.89
N GLU A 77 12.63 9.99 4.28
CA GLU A 77 12.30 10.62 3.01
C GLU A 77 12.09 9.56 1.91
N THR A 78 13.00 8.57 1.82
CA THR A 78 12.88 7.45 0.89
C THR A 78 11.62 6.63 1.15
N TYR A 79 11.29 6.38 2.43
CA TYR A 79 10.09 5.65 2.78
C TYR A 79 8.81 6.43 2.45
N LEU A 80 8.76 7.75 2.63
CA LEU A 80 7.61 8.57 2.24
C LEU A 80 7.35 8.53 0.72
N VAL A 81 8.41 8.55 -0.09
CA VAL A 81 8.27 8.38 -1.56
C VAL A 81 7.69 7.01 -1.88
N PHE A 82 8.17 5.96 -1.22
CA PHE A 82 7.60 4.63 -1.36
C PHE A 82 6.12 4.61 -0.96
N SER A 83 5.74 5.22 0.17
CA SER A 83 4.35 5.27 0.63
C SER A 83 3.42 5.98 -0.36
N ILE A 84 3.88 7.06 -1.01
CA ILE A 84 3.13 7.73 -2.07
C ILE A 84 2.90 6.77 -3.26
N LEU A 85 3.94 6.06 -3.70
CA LEU A 85 3.81 5.10 -4.81
C LEU A 85 2.90 3.92 -4.43
N MET A 86 3.03 3.44 -3.19
CA MET A 86 2.26 2.32 -2.68
C MET A 86 0.77 2.67 -2.60
N THR A 87 0.44 3.82 -2.02
CA THR A 87 -0.94 4.25 -1.79
C THR A 87 -1.59 4.96 -2.96
N GLY A 88 -0.80 5.53 -3.87
CA GLY A 88 -1.29 6.20 -5.06
C GLY A 88 -1.37 5.30 -6.29
N ILE A 89 -0.60 4.21 -6.36
CA ILE A 89 -0.48 3.41 -7.60
C ILE A 89 -0.56 1.90 -7.31
N ILE A 90 0.40 1.35 -6.57
CA ILE A 90 0.60 -0.10 -6.47
C ILE A 90 -0.62 -0.79 -5.86
N TYR A 91 -1.01 -0.37 -4.65
CA TYR A 91 -2.15 -0.95 -3.96
C TYR A 91 -3.49 -0.64 -4.65
N PRO A 92 -3.81 0.62 -5.02
CA PRO A 92 -5.04 0.93 -5.74
C PRO A 92 -5.29 0.06 -6.96
N ILE A 93 -4.30 -0.07 -7.84
CA ILE A 93 -4.41 -0.87 -9.06
C ILE A 93 -4.62 -2.35 -8.71
N ALA A 94 -3.84 -2.91 -7.79
CA ALA A 94 -4.01 -4.31 -7.37
C ALA A 94 -5.40 -4.56 -6.74
N SER A 95 -5.88 -3.64 -5.92
CA SER A 95 -7.21 -3.72 -5.31
C SER A 95 -8.34 -3.62 -6.34
N SER A 96 -8.15 -2.81 -7.40
CA SER A 96 -9.11 -2.63 -8.49
C SER A 96 -9.43 -3.96 -9.19
N TRP A 97 -8.43 -4.83 -9.31
CA TRP A 97 -8.57 -6.13 -9.96
C TRP A 97 -9.56 -7.04 -9.24
N VAL A 98 -9.67 -6.91 -7.91
CA VAL A 98 -10.41 -7.84 -7.03
C VAL A 98 -11.69 -7.20 -6.49
N ILE A 99 -11.56 -6.05 -5.83
CA ILE A 99 -12.64 -5.34 -5.12
C ILE A 99 -13.07 -4.04 -5.85
N GLY A 100 -12.60 -3.85 -7.08
CA GLY A 100 -13.05 -2.81 -8.00
C GLY A 100 -13.71 -3.36 -9.26
N GLU A 101 -14.12 -4.63 -9.25
CA GLU A 101 -14.73 -5.35 -10.39
C GLU A 101 -13.83 -5.44 -11.64
N GLY A 102 -12.50 -5.40 -11.45
CA GLY A 102 -11.52 -5.55 -12.53
C GLY A 102 -11.35 -6.97 -13.04
N TRP A 103 -10.36 -7.17 -13.91
CA TRP A 103 -10.18 -8.41 -14.67
C TRP A 103 -10.06 -9.69 -13.81
N LEU A 104 -9.42 -9.64 -12.63
CA LEU A 104 -9.33 -10.81 -11.74
C LEU A 104 -10.71 -11.22 -11.23
N HIS A 105 -11.52 -10.24 -10.83
CA HIS A 105 -12.91 -10.47 -10.45
C HIS A 105 -13.70 -11.12 -11.60
N GLN A 106 -13.52 -10.65 -12.85
CA GLN A 106 -14.23 -11.18 -14.02
C GLN A 106 -13.91 -12.64 -14.33
N ILE A 107 -12.70 -13.11 -14.01
CA ILE A 107 -12.32 -14.53 -14.19
C ILE A 107 -12.66 -15.40 -12.96
N GLY A 108 -13.38 -14.86 -11.98
CA GLY A 108 -13.84 -15.58 -10.78
C GLY A 108 -12.81 -15.65 -9.65
N PHE A 109 -11.76 -14.84 -9.66
CA PHE A 109 -10.85 -14.75 -8.52
C PHE A 109 -11.55 -14.08 -7.33
N HIS A 110 -11.44 -14.71 -6.17
CA HIS A 110 -12.04 -14.22 -4.93
C HIS A 110 -11.00 -14.14 -3.81
N ASP A 111 -10.86 -12.96 -3.23
CA ASP A 111 -10.03 -12.71 -2.07
C ASP A 111 -10.78 -11.79 -1.11
N ALA A 112 -11.39 -12.38 -0.08
CA ALA A 112 -12.33 -11.69 0.80
C ALA A 112 -11.64 -10.72 1.76
N ALA A 113 -10.46 -11.10 2.27
CA ALA A 113 -9.78 -10.39 3.35
C ALA A 113 -8.45 -9.74 2.93
N GLY A 114 -8.03 -9.92 1.67
CA GLY A 114 -6.82 -9.29 1.14
C GLY A 114 -5.56 -10.14 1.28
N CYS A 115 -5.65 -11.47 1.26
CA CYS A 115 -4.45 -12.32 1.24
C CYS A 115 -3.54 -11.99 0.04
N GLY A 116 -4.14 -11.74 -1.13
CA GLY A 116 -3.46 -11.29 -2.34
C GLY A 116 -3.24 -9.78 -2.35
N TYR A 117 -4.32 -9.00 -2.48
CA TYR A 117 -4.19 -7.57 -2.79
C TYR A 117 -3.72 -6.70 -1.61
N VAL A 118 -3.66 -7.23 -0.37
CA VAL A 118 -3.06 -6.55 0.80
C VAL A 118 -1.74 -7.22 1.20
N HIS A 119 -1.79 -8.48 1.63
CA HIS A 119 -0.66 -9.16 2.27
C HIS A 119 0.41 -9.60 1.28
N MET A 120 0.05 -10.22 0.16
CA MET A 120 1.02 -10.63 -0.86
C MET A 120 1.68 -9.41 -1.51
N ILE A 121 0.91 -8.39 -1.89
CA ILE A 121 1.47 -7.14 -2.44
C ILE A 121 2.45 -6.50 -1.45
N GLY A 122 2.03 -6.28 -0.20
CA GLY A 122 2.89 -5.71 0.83
C GLY A 122 4.12 -6.57 1.11
N GLY A 123 3.96 -7.90 1.16
CA GLY A 123 5.05 -8.85 1.37
C GLY A 123 6.08 -8.83 0.25
N VAL A 124 5.64 -8.81 -1.01
CA VAL A 124 6.53 -8.74 -2.18
C VAL A 124 7.26 -7.40 -2.24
N CYS A 125 6.56 -6.28 -2.02
CA CYS A 125 7.19 -4.97 -1.93
C CYS A 125 8.24 -4.90 -0.82
N GLY A 126 7.93 -5.46 0.36
CA GLY A 126 8.85 -5.52 1.49
C GLY A 126 10.06 -6.41 1.25
N LEU A 127 9.86 -7.55 0.59
CA LEU A 127 10.93 -8.46 0.16
C LEU A 127 11.87 -7.76 -0.83
N VAL A 128 11.34 -7.15 -1.90
CA VAL A 128 12.12 -6.42 -2.90
C VAL A 128 12.88 -5.25 -2.26
N GLY A 129 12.20 -4.44 -1.45
CA GLY A 129 12.84 -3.34 -0.72
C GLY A 129 13.97 -3.83 0.20
N THR A 130 13.76 -4.96 0.89
CA THR A 130 14.78 -5.54 1.77
C THR A 130 15.99 -6.06 1.00
N MET A 131 15.77 -6.69 -0.16
CA MET A 131 16.84 -7.16 -1.05
C MET A 131 17.70 -6.01 -1.56
N ILE A 132 17.07 -4.88 -1.93
CA ILE A 132 17.79 -3.69 -2.41
C ILE A 132 18.59 -3.05 -1.27
N LEU A 133 17.99 -2.94 -0.07
CA LEU A 133 18.59 -2.25 1.06
C LEU A 133 19.74 -3.03 1.71
N GLY A 134 19.71 -4.37 1.65
CA GLY A 134 20.73 -5.24 2.25
C GLY A 134 20.67 -5.30 3.78
N PRO A 135 21.20 -6.34 4.43
CA PRO A 135 20.93 -6.65 5.83
C PRO A 135 21.30 -5.52 6.81
N ARG A 136 20.65 -5.51 7.97
CA ARG A 136 21.05 -4.62 9.07
C ARG A 136 22.51 -4.84 9.45
N HIS A 137 23.19 -3.74 9.72
CA HIS A 137 24.61 -3.77 10.04
C HIS A 137 24.87 -4.65 11.27
N GLY A 138 25.84 -5.56 11.16
CA GLY A 138 26.26 -6.43 12.25
C GLY A 138 25.32 -7.56 12.63
N VAL A 139 24.28 -7.86 11.85
CA VAL A 139 23.40 -9.04 12.07
C VAL A 139 24.01 -10.33 11.53
N PHE A 140 24.66 -10.28 10.37
CA PHE A 140 25.29 -11.44 9.72
C PHE A 140 26.82 -11.33 9.70
N ASP A 141 27.40 -10.57 10.63
CA ASP A 141 28.85 -10.44 10.73
C ASP A 141 29.45 -11.76 11.27
N VAL A 142 30.10 -12.51 10.37
CA VAL A 142 30.74 -13.79 10.67
C VAL A 142 31.93 -13.67 11.62
N ASN A 143 32.44 -12.45 11.85
CA ASN A 143 33.56 -12.20 12.75
C ASN A 143 33.12 -11.77 14.16
N LYS A 144 31.81 -11.61 14.41
CA LYS A 144 31.30 -11.41 15.78
C LYS A 144 31.38 -12.73 16.55
N ILE A 145 32.44 -12.87 17.34
CA ILE A 145 32.50 -13.87 18.42
C ILE A 145 31.41 -13.47 19.44
N GLN A 146 30.46 -14.37 19.68
CA GLN A 146 29.38 -14.19 20.66
C GLN A 146 29.91 -14.16 22.09
#